data_AF-A0A1I0X6X7-F1
#
_entry.id   AF-A0A1I0X6X7-F1
#
_cell.length_a   1.000
_cell.length_b   1.000
_cell.length_c   1.000
_cell.angle_alpha   90.00
_cell.angle_beta   90.00
_cell.angle_gamma   90.00
#
_symmetry.space_group_name_H-M   'P 1'
#
loop_
_entity.id
_entity.type
_entity.pdbx_description
1 polymer ?
#
loop_
_entity_poly.entity_id
_entity_poly.type
_entity_poly.pdbx_seq_one_letter_code
_entity_poly.pdbx_strand_id
1 'polypeptide(L)'
;MVPIGREMRRFARCYLFVAALTIVAAACKGEEEIDWSHDAALTRGAVVEANGRVLNPGPLSEFVRSVSVRQPAIVKVTMFPAEGEPSIMTADYDGQTVHLIRDQHLEGGGARMTTTCGGVEKRSGETVDTYMVTGCGGGEMELAVVPNLALASRVETADYGAELRLEPVLTGRKKNGTIDAYRIEMLNLGDRILECGSDYIIELQAYGTWVPISYKDNIGFPANLAHLQKGESNKTSFSFDMLQSSPEPGRYRVVKEATIGKTKVKLAAEFDIPAK
;
A
#
# COMPACT_ATOMS: atom_id res chain seq x y z
N MET A 1 35.94 -67.22 -13.60
CA MET A 1 35.63 -65.88 -14.12
C MET A 1 34.20 -65.89 -14.66
N VAL A 2 33.27 -65.27 -13.95
CA VAL A 2 31.84 -65.21 -14.31
C VAL A 2 31.56 -63.86 -14.98
N PRO A 3 30.83 -63.80 -16.11
CA PRO A 3 30.65 -62.55 -16.85
C PRO A 3 29.54 -61.70 -16.22
N ILE A 4 29.92 -60.61 -15.56
CA ILE A 4 29.05 -59.63 -14.87
C ILE A 4 28.28 -58.70 -15.85
N GLY A 5 28.41 -58.89 -17.16
CA GLY A 5 28.00 -57.89 -18.17
C GLY A 5 26.52 -57.84 -18.56
N ARG A 6 25.68 -58.83 -18.23
CA ARG A 6 24.28 -58.91 -18.72
C ARG A 6 23.23 -58.32 -17.77
N GLU A 7 23.48 -58.31 -16.46
CA GLU A 7 22.53 -57.81 -15.45
C GLU A 7 22.46 -56.26 -15.44
N MET A 8 23.57 -55.56 -15.66
CA MET A 8 23.63 -54.09 -15.60
C MET A 8 22.77 -53.38 -16.67
N ARG A 9 22.50 -54.01 -17.82
CA ARG A 9 21.69 -53.40 -18.89
C ARG A 9 20.18 -53.44 -18.61
N ARG A 10 19.71 -54.32 -17.71
CA ARG A 10 18.30 -54.39 -17.31
C ARG A 10 17.96 -53.32 -16.27
N PHE A 11 18.85 -53.07 -15.32
CA PHE A 11 18.68 -52.01 -14.32
C PHE A 11 18.68 -50.61 -14.93
N ALA A 12 19.57 -50.34 -15.91
CA ALA A 12 19.62 -49.03 -16.58
C ALA A 12 18.33 -48.73 -17.37
N ARG A 13 17.69 -49.73 -17.98
CA ARG A 13 16.44 -49.55 -18.73
C ARG A 13 15.23 -49.33 -17.82
N CYS A 14 15.17 -49.98 -16.65
CA CYS A 14 14.13 -49.70 -15.66
C CYS A 14 14.28 -48.29 -15.06
N TYR A 15 15.50 -47.85 -14.77
CA TYR A 15 15.75 -46.53 -14.20
C TYR A 15 15.34 -45.40 -15.15
N LEU A 16 15.61 -45.56 -16.46
CA LEU A 16 15.22 -44.59 -17.48
C LEU A 16 13.70 -44.52 -17.68
N PHE A 17 12.99 -45.64 -17.54
CA PHE A 17 11.52 -45.68 -17.61
C PHE A 17 10.86 -45.03 -16.39
N VAL A 18 11.39 -45.26 -15.18
CA VAL A 18 10.88 -44.63 -13.95
C VAL A 18 11.15 -43.12 -13.94
N ALA A 19 12.33 -42.68 -14.41
CA ALA A 19 12.65 -41.26 -14.53
C ALA A 19 11.80 -40.53 -15.59
N ALA A 20 11.43 -41.20 -16.69
CA ALA A 20 10.51 -40.63 -17.66
C ALA A 20 9.08 -40.51 -17.11
N LEU A 21 8.64 -41.48 -16.28
CA LEU A 21 7.30 -41.46 -15.67
C LEU A 21 7.14 -40.34 -14.63
N THR A 22 8.19 -40.01 -13.87
CA THR A 22 8.15 -38.89 -12.90
C THR A 22 8.12 -37.52 -13.58
N ILE A 23 8.72 -37.38 -14.76
CA ILE A 23 8.66 -36.13 -15.55
C ILE A 23 7.25 -35.89 -16.10
N VAL A 24 6.54 -36.93 -16.53
CA VAL A 24 5.16 -36.79 -17.05
C VAL A 24 4.15 -36.48 -15.94
N ALA A 25 4.35 -37.01 -14.73
CA ALA A 25 3.47 -36.72 -13.59
C ALA A 25 3.63 -35.29 -13.03
N ALA A 26 4.77 -34.63 -13.24
CA ALA A 26 5.01 -33.26 -12.80
C ALA A 26 4.38 -32.19 -13.72
N ALA A 27 3.96 -32.56 -14.93
CA ALA A 27 3.37 -31.65 -15.91
C ALA A 27 1.85 -31.44 -15.72
N CYS A 28 1.20 -32.21 -14.84
CA CYS A 28 -0.20 -32.01 -14.46
C CYS A 28 -0.30 -31.23 -13.15
N LYS A 29 0.26 -30.02 -13.09
CA LYS A 29 -0.21 -29.04 -12.10
C LYS A 29 -1.47 -28.42 -12.70
N GLY A 30 -2.62 -28.75 -12.10
CA GLY A 30 -3.90 -28.14 -12.46
C GLY A 30 -3.79 -26.61 -12.42
N GLU A 31 -4.51 -25.94 -13.32
CA GLU A 31 -4.67 -24.49 -13.30
C GLU A 31 -5.17 -24.10 -11.91
N GLU A 32 -4.28 -23.47 -11.14
CA GLU A 32 -4.58 -22.96 -9.81
C GLU A 32 -5.61 -21.85 -10.00
N GLU A 33 -6.78 -22.01 -9.37
CA GLU A 33 -7.83 -21.00 -9.37
C GLU A 33 -7.22 -19.69 -8.85
N ILE A 34 -7.07 -18.72 -9.74
CA ILE A 34 -6.36 -17.48 -9.41
C ILE A 34 -7.28 -16.67 -8.50
N ASP A 35 -6.93 -16.58 -7.22
CA ASP A 35 -7.62 -15.68 -6.28
C ASP A 35 -7.46 -14.24 -6.78
N TRP A 36 -8.58 -13.60 -7.14
CA TRP A 36 -8.64 -12.23 -7.63
C TRP A 36 -8.95 -11.21 -6.53
N SER A 37 -8.90 -11.61 -5.26
CA SER A 37 -9.07 -10.69 -4.14
C SER A 37 -8.04 -9.56 -4.13
N HIS A 38 -8.38 -8.46 -3.47
CA HIS A 38 -7.48 -7.34 -3.22
C HIS A 38 -6.15 -7.79 -2.59
N ASP A 39 -6.24 -8.63 -1.55
CA ASP A 39 -5.08 -9.11 -0.80
C ASP A 39 -4.19 -10.03 -1.64
N ALA A 40 -4.79 -10.87 -2.48
CA ALA A 40 -4.04 -11.70 -3.41
C ALA A 40 -3.33 -10.86 -4.48
N ALA A 41 -3.95 -9.81 -5.01
CA ALA A 41 -3.32 -8.89 -5.95
C ALA A 41 -2.10 -8.17 -5.32
N LEU A 42 -2.24 -7.68 -4.09
CA LEU A 42 -1.16 -7.05 -3.34
C LEU A 42 -0.02 -8.02 -3.00
N THR A 43 -0.36 -9.24 -2.56
CA THR A 43 0.62 -10.29 -2.26
C THR A 43 1.46 -10.64 -3.48
N ARG A 44 0.90 -10.54 -4.68
CA ARG A 44 1.60 -10.72 -5.96
C ARG A 44 2.40 -9.49 -6.42
N GLY A 45 2.46 -8.44 -5.59
CA GLY A 45 3.21 -7.21 -5.88
C GLY A 45 2.54 -6.30 -6.92
N ALA A 46 1.25 -6.52 -7.23
CA ALA A 46 0.53 -5.62 -8.13
C ALA A 46 0.29 -4.26 -7.47
N VAL A 47 0.17 -3.24 -8.30
CA VAL A 47 -0.46 -1.98 -7.94
C VAL A 47 -1.96 -2.22 -7.96
N VAL A 48 -2.67 -1.82 -6.91
CA VAL A 48 -4.12 -2.05 -6.81
C VAL A 48 -4.84 -0.72 -6.78
N GLU A 49 -5.71 -0.48 -7.76
CA GLU A 49 -6.59 0.68 -7.78
C GLU A 49 -7.99 0.25 -7.34
N ALA A 50 -8.54 0.90 -6.33
CA ALA A 50 -9.89 0.62 -5.86
C ALA A 50 -10.56 1.86 -5.28
N ASN A 51 -11.77 2.16 -5.74
CA ASN A 51 -12.58 3.27 -5.24
C ASN A 51 -11.81 4.61 -5.18
N GLY A 52 -11.02 4.92 -6.22
CA GLY A 52 -10.22 6.15 -6.30
C GLY A 52 -8.97 6.18 -5.41
N ARG A 53 -8.55 5.02 -4.88
CA ARG A 53 -7.31 4.86 -4.10
C ARG A 53 -6.34 3.95 -4.84
N VAL A 54 -5.06 4.28 -4.81
CA VAL A 54 -4.00 3.39 -5.32
C VAL A 54 -3.17 2.84 -4.17
N LEU A 55 -3.12 1.52 -4.09
CA LEU A 55 -2.34 0.74 -3.14
C LEU A 55 -1.09 0.21 -3.84
N ASN A 56 0.01 0.10 -3.07
CA ASN A 56 1.31 -0.33 -3.59
C ASN A 56 1.75 0.45 -4.86
N PRO A 57 1.88 1.80 -4.81
CA PRO A 57 2.29 2.59 -5.97
C PRO A 57 3.80 2.50 -6.28
N GLY A 58 4.60 1.93 -5.38
CA GLY A 58 6.07 1.80 -5.53
C GLY A 58 6.50 1.14 -6.84
N PRO A 59 5.93 -0.02 -7.22
CA PRO A 59 6.19 -0.67 -8.50
C PRO A 59 5.99 0.22 -9.74
N LEU A 60 5.06 1.19 -9.73
CA LEU A 60 4.91 2.13 -10.86
C LEU A 60 6.12 3.05 -11.00
N SER A 61 6.59 3.61 -9.89
CA SER A 61 7.78 4.46 -9.87
C SER A 61 9.04 3.68 -10.27
N GLU A 62 9.16 2.43 -9.80
CA GLU A 62 10.26 1.56 -10.19
C GLU A 62 10.20 1.20 -11.67
N PHE A 63 9.03 0.88 -12.20
CA PHE A 63 8.84 0.59 -13.62
C PHE A 63 9.24 1.76 -14.51
N VAL A 64 8.76 2.98 -14.21
CA VAL A 64 9.16 4.19 -14.95
C VAL A 64 10.67 4.40 -14.92
N ARG A 65 11.30 4.22 -13.74
CA ARG A 65 12.75 4.29 -13.60
C ARG A 65 13.45 3.26 -14.47
N SER A 66 13.03 1.99 -14.44
CA SER A 66 13.62 0.91 -15.24
C SER A 66 13.51 1.18 -16.74
N VAL A 67 12.36 1.65 -17.22
CA VAL A 67 12.19 2.07 -18.62
C VAL A 67 13.15 3.20 -18.98
N SER A 68 13.33 4.19 -18.10
CA SER A 68 14.24 5.33 -18.36
C SER A 68 15.71 4.93 -18.51
N VAL A 69 16.12 3.83 -17.86
CA VAL A 69 17.48 3.26 -17.96
C VAL A 69 17.56 2.04 -18.89
N ARG A 70 16.51 1.80 -19.70
CA ARG A 70 16.39 0.68 -20.65
C ARG A 70 16.58 -0.70 -20.01
N GLN A 71 16.16 -0.86 -18.76
CA GLN A 71 16.16 -2.16 -18.08
C GLN A 71 14.81 -2.84 -18.23
N PRO A 72 14.76 -4.12 -18.64
CA PRO A 72 13.51 -4.87 -18.69
C PRO A 72 12.79 -4.86 -17.34
N ALA A 73 11.49 -4.62 -17.35
CA ALA A 73 10.68 -4.49 -16.15
C ALA A 73 9.22 -4.82 -16.46
N ILE A 74 8.49 -5.22 -15.43
CA ILE A 74 7.06 -5.49 -15.53
C ILE A 74 6.34 -4.82 -14.36
N VAL A 75 5.20 -4.22 -14.65
CA VAL A 75 4.27 -3.75 -13.62
C VAL A 75 2.87 -4.22 -13.95
N LYS A 76 2.16 -4.68 -12.92
CA LYS A 76 0.76 -5.07 -13.01
C LYS A 76 -0.07 -4.11 -12.19
N VAL A 77 -1.13 -3.59 -12.79
CA VAL A 77 -2.15 -2.76 -12.17
C VAL A 77 -3.46 -3.54 -12.19
N THR A 78 -4.02 -3.81 -11.02
CA THR A 78 -5.33 -4.44 -10.87
C THR A 78 -6.32 -3.38 -10.41
N MET A 79 -7.35 -3.13 -11.22
CA MET A 79 -8.40 -2.16 -10.91
C MET A 79 -9.66 -2.87 -10.45
N PHE A 80 -10.13 -2.53 -9.25
CA PHE A 80 -11.38 -3.00 -8.65
C PHE A 80 -12.43 -1.90 -8.78
N PRO A 81 -13.38 -2.01 -9.72
CA PRO A 81 -14.49 -1.09 -9.80
C PRO A 81 -15.43 -1.24 -8.59
N ALA A 82 -16.25 -0.23 -8.33
CA ALA A 82 -17.26 -0.30 -7.26
C ALA A 82 -18.30 -1.41 -7.49
N GLU A 83 -18.59 -1.70 -8.77
CA GLU A 83 -19.44 -2.79 -9.21
C GLU A 83 -18.74 -3.54 -10.36
N GLY A 84 -18.72 -4.87 -10.30
CA GLY A 84 -18.16 -5.73 -11.35
C GLY A 84 -16.87 -6.45 -10.98
N GLU A 85 -16.30 -7.16 -11.95
CA GLU A 85 -15.06 -7.91 -11.79
C GLU A 85 -13.83 -7.01 -11.90
N PRO A 86 -12.72 -7.36 -11.25
CA PRO A 86 -11.47 -6.63 -11.41
C PRO A 86 -10.95 -6.74 -12.84
N SER A 87 -10.37 -5.64 -13.32
CA SER A 87 -9.64 -5.62 -14.59
C SER A 87 -8.13 -5.54 -14.33
N ILE A 88 -7.33 -6.17 -15.19
CA ILE A 88 -5.89 -6.24 -15.00
C ILE A 88 -5.22 -5.61 -16.20
N MET A 89 -4.32 -4.69 -15.92
CA MET A 89 -3.43 -4.09 -16.90
C MET A 89 -2.00 -4.47 -16.55
N THR A 90 -1.28 -5.04 -17.50
CA THR A 90 0.15 -5.36 -17.34
C THR A 90 0.93 -4.54 -18.35
N ALA A 91 1.93 -3.80 -17.90
CA ALA A 91 2.90 -3.15 -18.75
C ALA A 91 4.22 -3.91 -18.63
N ASP A 92 4.65 -4.55 -19.71
CA ASP A 92 5.87 -5.34 -19.81
C ASP A 92 6.85 -4.66 -20.76
N TYR A 93 7.97 -4.18 -20.24
CA TYR A 93 9.00 -3.50 -21.01
C TYR A 93 10.16 -4.45 -21.31
N ASP A 94 10.44 -4.67 -22.59
CA ASP A 94 11.45 -5.63 -23.05
C ASP A 94 12.86 -5.02 -23.21
N GLY A 95 13.04 -3.76 -22.83
CA GLY A 95 14.27 -3.00 -23.07
C GLY A 95 14.22 -2.09 -24.30
N GLN A 96 13.17 -2.19 -25.13
CA GLN A 96 12.93 -1.32 -26.28
C GLN A 96 11.51 -0.76 -26.31
N THR A 97 10.50 -1.61 -26.15
CA THR A 97 9.08 -1.26 -26.23
C THR A 97 8.29 -1.77 -25.03
N VAL A 98 7.17 -1.12 -24.74
CA VAL A 98 6.24 -1.53 -23.69
C VAL A 98 5.09 -2.31 -24.33
N HIS A 99 4.90 -3.56 -23.93
CA HIS A 99 3.75 -4.38 -24.28
C HIS A 99 2.67 -4.19 -23.21
N LEU A 100 1.66 -3.40 -23.53
CA LEU A 100 0.52 -3.16 -22.66
C LEU A 100 -0.53 -4.23 -22.90
N ILE A 101 -0.77 -5.07 -21.90
CA ILE A 101 -1.71 -6.18 -21.91
C ILE A 101 -2.90 -5.80 -21.03
N ARG A 102 -4.11 -5.83 -21.58
CA ARG A 102 -5.36 -5.70 -20.83
C ARG A 102 -6.07 -7.04 -20.81
N ASP A 103 -6.25 -7.58 -19.61
CA ASP A 103 -7.06 -8.76 -19.34
C ASP A 103 -8.36 -8.26 -18.68
N GLN A 104 -9.46 -8.27 -19.43
CA GLN A 104 -10.78 -8.07 -18.87
C GLN A 104 -11.34 -9.44 -18.51
N HIS A 105 -11.44 -9.77 -17.23
CA HIS A 105 -12.23 -10.93 -16.84
C HIS A 105 -13.71 -10.56 -17.07
N LEU A 106 -14.36 -11.36 -17.90
CA LEU A 106 -15.80 -11.39 -18.07
C LEU A 106 -16.13 -12.87 -17.96
N GLU A 107 -17.08 -13.23 -17.08
CA GLU A 107 -17.66 -14.58 -17.06
C GLU A 107 -18.07 -14.98 -18.49
N GLY A 108 -17.26 -15.82 -19.15
CA GLY A 108 -17.52 -16.26 -20.53
C GLY A 108 -16.34 -16.20 -21.52
N GLY A 109 -15.13 -15.79 -21.12
CA GLY A 109 -13.94 -15.85 -21.98
C GLY A 109 -13.40 -14.47 -22.36
N GLY A 110 -13.07 -13.68 -21.35
CA GLY A 110 -12.52 -12.34 -21.45
C GLY A 110 -11.50 -12.11 -22.56
N ALA A 111 -11.58 -10.94 -23.20
CA ALA A 111 -10.64 -10.56 -24.25
C ALA A 111 -9.31 -10.11 -23.66
N ARG A 112 -8.24 -10.84 -23.99
CA ARG A 112 -6.86 -10.40 -23.78
C ARG A 112 -6.43 -9.55 -24.96
N MET A 113 -6.16 -8.28 -24.72
CA MET A 113 -5.68 -7.35 -25.75
C MET A 113 -4.26 -6.90 -25.44
N THR A 114 -3.37 -7.01 -26.43
CA THR A 114 -1.99 -6.51 -26.34
C THR A 114 -1.80 -5.34 -27.28
N THR A 115 -1.27 -4.23 -26.77
CA THR A 115 -0.88 -3.03 -27.54
C THR A 115 0.58 -2.73 -27.30
N THR A 116 1.35 -2.50 -28.36
CA THR A 116 2.74 -2.08 -28.26
C THR A 116 2.83 -0.55 -28.19
N CYS A 117 3.57 -0.06 -27.20
CA CYS A 117 3.78 1.35 -26.91
C CYS A 117 5.29 1.65 -26.90
N GLY A 118 5.66 2.92 -27.14
CA GLY A 118 7.04 3.36 -27.21
C GLY A 118 7.71 3.60 -25.85
N GLY A 119 6.94 3.84 -24.80
CA GLY A 119 7.51 4.13 -23.47
C GLY A 119 6.46 4.39 -22.40
N VAL A 120 6.94 4.87 -21.25
CA VAL A 120 6.13 5.28 -20.10
C VAL A 120 6.69 6.57 -19.53
N GLU A 121 5.81 7.43 -19.02
CA GLU A 121 6.17 8.65 -18.33
C GLU A 121 5.32 8.86 -17.09
N LYS A 122 5.90 9.56 -16.12
CA LYS A 122 5.20 10.07 -14.94
C LYS A 122 4.98 11.57 -15.12
N ARG A 123 3.73 12.00 -15.10
CA ARG A 123 3.31 13.42 -15.10
C ARG A 123 2.94 13.81 -13.68
N SER A 124 3.77 14.63 -13.04
CA SER A 124 3.48 15.13 -11.69
C SER A 124 2.56 16.34 -11.73
N GLY A 125 1.40 16.21 -11.11
CA GLY A 125 0.45 17.29 -10.85
C GLY A 125 0.50 17.76 -9.39
N GLU A 126 -0.29 18.78 -9.07
CA GLU A 126 -0.34 19.37 -7.72
C GLU A 126 -0.92 18.38 -6.69
N THR A 127 -1.96 17.64 -7.07
CA THR A 127 -2.69 16.72 -6.19
C THR A 127 -2.50 15.24 -6.55
N VAL A 128 -2.15 14.95 -7.80
CA VAL A 128 -1.99 13.60 -8.33
C VAL A 128 -0.80 13.53 -9.29
N ASP A 129 -0.09 12.41 -9.25
CA ASP A 129 0.84 11.93 -10.24
C ASP A 129 0.11 10.97 -11.20
N THR A 130 0.17 11.23 -12.51
CA THR A 130 -0.39 10.35 -13.54
C THR A 130 0.72 9.57 -14.24
N TYR A 131 0.55 8.26 -14.39
CA TYR A 131 1.46 7.38 -15.10
C TYR A 131 0.86 7.06 -16.47
N MET A 132 1.53 7.48 -17.54
CA MET A 132 1.06 7.34 -18.92
C MET A 132 1.98 6.41 -19.70
N VAL A 133 1.43 5.50 -20.48
CA VAL A 133 2.16 4.81 -21.55
C VAL A 133 1.99 5.59 -22.85
N THR A 134 3.08 5.80 -23.56
CA THR A 134 3.16 6.73 -24.71
C THR A 134 3.49 6.00 -25.99
N GLY A 135 3.05 6.51 -27.14
CA GLY A 135 3.35 5.94 -28.46
C GLY A 135 2.57 4.66 -28.76
N CYS A 136 1.44 4.45 -28.07
CA CYS A 136 0.54 3.33 -28.32
C CYS A 136 -0.28 3.65 -29.59
N GLY A 137 0.14 3.14 -30.76
CA GLY A 137 -0.55 3.41 -32.03
C GLY A 137 -0.63 4.90 -32.42
N GLY A 138 0.32 5.73 -31.95
CA GLY A 138 0.33 7.18 -32.16
C GLY A 138 -0.38 8.01 -31.07
N GLY A 139 -0.91 7.38 -30.02
CA GLY A 139 -1.54 8.04 -28.87
C GLY A 139 -0.88 7.70 -27.52
N GLU A 140 -1.55 8.10 -26.45
CA GLU A 140 -1.17 7.83 -25.07
C GLU A 140 -2.31 7.10 -24.35
N MET A 141 -1.98 6.27 -23.37
CA MET A 141 -2.96 5.62 -22.50
C MET A 141 -2.55 5.77 -21.04
N GLU A 142 -3.54 5.95 -20.17
CA GLU A 142 -3.32 5.99 -18.73
C GLU A 142 -3.06 4.57 -18.19
N LEU A 143 -2.03 4.45 -17.36
CA LEU A 143 -1.68 3.24 -16.64
C LEU A 143 -2.18 3.29 -15.19
N ALA A 144 -2.06 4.45 -14.51
CA ALA A 144 -2.59 4.68 -13.16
C ALA A 144 -2.54 6.17 -12.78
N VAL A 145 -3.41 6.59 -11.87
CA VAL A 145 -3.38 7.92 -11.21
C VAL A 145 -3.13 7.74 -9.71
N VAL A 146 -1.99 8.25 -9.24
CA VAL A 146 -1.56 8.12 -7.84
C VAL A 146 -1.60 9.49 -7.17
N PRO A 147 -2.24 9.68 -6.01
CA PRO A 147 -2.16 10.95 -5.27
C PRO A 147 -0.70 11.40 -5.04
N ASN A 148 -0.38 12.66 -5.32
CA ASN A 148 0.97 13.23 -5.16
C ASN A 148 1.20 13.53 -3.67
N LEU A 149 2.00 12.70 -3.02
CA LEU A 149 2.21 12.69 -1.57
C LEU A 149 3.41 13.53 -1.11
N ALA A 150 4.03 14.32 -2.00
CA ALA A 150 5.20 15.14 -1.68
C ALA A 150 4.92 16.29 -0.67
N LEU A 151 3.65 16.56 -0.33
CA LEU A 151 3.24 17.54 0.69
C LEU A 151 2.87 16.92 2.05
N ALA A 152 2.93 15.59 2.22
CA ALA A 152 2.36 14.92 3.40
C ALA A 152 3.34 14.64 4.57
N SER A 153 4.63 14.97 4.46
CA SER A 153 5.64 14.51 5.43
C SER A 153 6.76 15.51 5.75
N ARG A 154 6.44 16.59 6.46
CA ARG A 154 7.35 17.14 7.49
C ARG A 154 6.59 17.35 8.79
N VAL A 155 6.86 16.46 9.74
CA VAL A 155 6.49 16.66 11.15
C VAL A 155 7.55 17.63 11.70
N GLU A 156 7.30 18.93 11.58
CA GLU A 156 8.16 20.01 12.08
C GLU A 156 7.80 20.34 13.55
N THR A 157 7.77 19.36 14.46
CA THR A 157 7.18 19.57 15.80
C THR A 157 8.15 20.15 16.81
N ALA A 158 9.41 19.72 16.79
CA ALA A 158 10.40 20.11 17.79
C ALA A 158 10.82 21.59 17.68
N ASP A 159 10.86 22.15 16.46
CA ASP A 159 11.42 23.48 16.21
C ASP A 159 10.50 24.63 16.64
N TYR A 160 9.19 24.39 16.79
CA TYR A 160 8.23 25.42 17.18
C TYR A 160 7.75 25.30 18.64
N GLY A 161 8.31 24.37 19.41
CA GLY A 161 7.95 24.18 20.81
C GLY A 161 6.52 23.68 21.00
N ALA A 162 6.04 22.74 20.18
CA ALA A 162 4.74 22.10 20.40
C ALA A 162 4.88 20.58 20.30
N GLU A 163 4.17 19.86 21.17
CA GLU A 163 4.30 18.42 21.31
C GLU A 163 2.94 17.75 21.35
N LEU A 164 2.86 16.52 20.83
CA LEU A 164 1.73 15.62 20.99
C LEU A 164 2.24 14.36 21.70
N ARG A 165 1.54 13.95 22.76
CA ARG A 165 1.87 12.78 23.59
C ARG A 165 0.72 11.79 23.59
N LEU A 166 1.08 10.51 23.68
CA LEU A 166 0.14 9.40 23.75
C LEU A 166 0.39 8.58 25.00
N GLU A 167 -0.69 8.23 25.68
CA GLU A 167 -0.69 7.25 26.77
C GLU A 167 -1.69 6.14 26.45
N PRO A 168 -1.26 4.87 26.39
CA PRO A 168 -2.17 3.76 26.12
C PRO A 168 -3.15 3.57 27.28
N VAL A 169 -4.42 3.33 26.95
CA VAL A 169 -5.47 2.96 27.90
C VAL A 169 -5.70 1.45 27.82
N LEU A 170 -5.25 0.76 28.85
CA LEU A 170 -5.39 -0.70 28.97
C LEU A 170 -6.76 -1.05 29.54
N THR A 171 -7.45 -2.00 28.90
CA THR A 171 -8.69 -2.58 29.42
C THR A 171 -8.43 -3.99 29.98
N GLY A 172 -9.11 -4.34 31.08
CA GLY A 172 -9.02 -5.65 31.74
C GLY A 172 -8.19 -5.69 33.04
N ARG A 173 -8.57 -6.57 33.98
CA ARG A 173 -7.97 -6.68 35.33
C ARG A 173 -6.55 -7.31 35.38
N LYS A 174 -5.96 -7.67 34.24
CA LYS A 174 -4.66 -8.39 34.19
C LYS A 174 -3.57 -7.49 33.58
N LYS A 175 -2.33 -7.66 34.05
CA LYS A 175 -1.13 -6.91 33.62
C LYS A 175 -0.76 -7.02 32.12
N ASN A 176 -1.52 -7.77 31.33
CA ASN A 176 -1.35 -7.98 29.88
C ASN A 176 -2.61 -7.52 29.11
N GLY A 177 -3.25 -6.44 29.54
CA GLY A 177 -4.49 -5.94 28.94
C GLY A 177 -4.32 -5.55 27.46
N THR A 178 -5.42 -5.62 26.70
CA THR A 178 -5.47 -5.11 25.33
C THR A 178 -5.47 -3.58 25.38
N ILE A 179 -4.73 -2.95 24.46
CA ILE A 179 -4.83 -1.50 24.26
C ILE A 179 -6.05 -1.28 23.37
N ASP A 180 -7.08 -0.64 23.90
CA ASP A 180 -8.32 -0.35 23.15
C ASP A 180 -8.47 1.14 22.82
N ALA A 181 -7.69 1.99 23.48
CA ALA A 181 -7.75 3.44 23.35
C ALA A 181 -6.41 4.08 23.73
N TYR A 182 -6.24 5.36 23.37
CA TYR A 182 -5.15 6.20 23.86
C TYR A 182 -5.69 7.53 24.39
N ARG A 183 -5.07 8.03 25.47
CA ARG A 183 -5.16 9.43 25.84
C ARG A 183 -4.16 10.22 25.03
N ILE A 184 -4.60 11.36 24.52
CA ILE A 184 -3.79 12.31 23.76
C ILE A 184 -3.63 13.57 24.60
N GLU A 185 -2.40 14.04 24.73
CA GLU A 185 -2.10 15.36 25.29
C GLU A 185 -1.35 16.18 24.26
N MET A 186 -1.88 17.34 23.91
CA MET A 186 -1.20 18.34 23.08
C MET A 186 -0.67 19.43 24.01
N LEU A 187 0.63 19.69 23.97
CA LEU A 187 1.32 20.65 24.84
C LEU A 187 1.93 21.78 24.03
N ASN A 188 1.80 23.00 24.54
CA ASN A 188 2.55 24.13 24.03
C ASN A 188 3.76 24.40 24.94
N LEU A 189 4.96 24.16 24.45
CA LEU A 189 6.23 24.42 25.14
C LEU A 189 6.86 25.76 24.71
N GLY A 190 6.42 26.31 23.57
CA GLY A 190 6.91 27.53 22.96
C GLY A 190 6.29 28.79 23.56
N ASP A 191 6.88 29.93 23.23
CA ASP A 191 6.43 31.25 23.74
C ASP A 191 5.25 31.84 22.96
N ARG A 192 4.82 31.20 21.87
CA ARG A 192 3.72 31.66 21.01
C ARG A 192 2.46 30.85 21.29
N ILE A 193 1.29 31.46 21.11
CA ILE A 193 0.00 30.77 21.25
C ILE A 193 -0.08 29.66 20.18
N LEU A 194 -0.45 28.46 20.64
CA LEU A 194 -0.76 27.30 19.82
C LEU A 194 -2.28 27.21 19.69
N GLU A 195 -2.77 27.32 18.46
CA GLU A 195 -4.20 27.28 18.14
C GLU A 195 -4.52 26.02 17.35
N CYS A 196 -5.59 25.31 17.71
CA CYS A 196 -6.07 24.19 16.92
C CYS A 196 -7.59 24.19 16.84
N GLY A 197 -8.13 23.75 15.71
CA GLY A 197 -9.58 23.63 15.49
C GLY A 197 -9.95 22.61 14.41
N SER A 198 -8.97 21.89 13.84
CA SER A 198 -9.23 20.77 12.93
C SER A 198 -9.61 19.52 13.71
N ASP A 199 -10.15 18.50 13.05
CA ASP A 199 -10.20 17.17 13.62
C ASP A 199 -8.77 16.60 13.78
N TYR A 200 -8.65 15.60 14.64
CA TYR A 200 -7.47 14.75 14.66
C TYR A 200 -7.59 13.69 13.57
N ILE A 201 -6.44 13.17 13.13
CA ILE A 201 -6.37 12.12 12.11
C ILE A 201 -5.53 10.97 12.67
N ILE A 202 -6.01 9.73 12.55
CA ILE A 202 -5.18 8.55 12.78
C ILE A 202 -4.59 8.13 11.44
N GLU A 203 -3.28 7.89 11.38
CA GLU A 203 -2.60 7.41 10.18
C GLU A 203 -1.86 6.09 10.49
N LEU A 204 -1.89 5.13 9.57
CA LEU A 204 -1.10 3.89 9.60
C LEU A 204 0.15 4.06 8.74
N GLN A 205 1.32 3.63 9.23
CA GLN A 205 2.52 3.52 8.41
C GLN A 205 2.41 2.27 7.55
N ALA A 206 2.07 2.48 6.28
CA ALA A 206 2.02 1.45 5.25
C ALA A 206 3.03 1.79 4.16
N TYR A 207 3.94 0.86 3.86
CA TYR A 207 4.89 0.98 2.75
C TYR A 207 5.72 2.28 2.76
N GLY A 208 6.19 2.69 3.95
CA GLY A 208 7.01 3.89 4.14
C GLY A 208 6.23 5.22 4.11
N THR A 209 4.90 5.18 3.97
CA THR A 209 4.03 6.35 3.97
C THR A 209 2.99 6.26 5.08
N TRP A 210 2.52 7.41 5.55
CA TRP A 210 1.44 7.49 6.52
C TRP A 210 0.08 7.67 5.82
N VAL A 211 -0.84 6.74 6.07
CA VAL A 211 -2.14 6.67 5.38
C VAL A 211 -3.27 6.92 6.40
N PRO A 212 -4.16 7.90 6.17
CA PRO A 212 -5.25 8.20 7.09
C PRO A 212 -6.26 7.04 7.16
N ILE A 213 -6.76 6.79 8.36
CA ILE A 213 -7.76 5.76 8.66
C ILE A 213 -9.11 6.43 8.83
N SER A 214 -10.12 5.89 8.15
CA SER A 214 -11.49 6.38 8.26
C SER A 214 -12.09 6.08 9.64
N TYR A 215 -12.85 7.03 10.15
CA TYR A 215 -13.77 6.81 11.28
C TYR A 215 -15.07 6.18 10.79
N LYS A 216 -15.83 5.58 11.71
CA LYS A 216 -17.21 5.15 11.42
C LYS A 216 -18.08 6.36 11.08
N ASP A 217 -19.12 6.13 10.27
CA ASP A 217 -20.10 7.15 9.94
C ASP A 217 -20.71 7.77 11.20
N ASN A 218 -20.87 9.09 11.21
CA ASN A 218 -21.38 9.87 12.34
C ASN A 218 -20.53 9.83 13.62
N ILE A 219 -19.32 9.26 13.57
CA ILE A 219 -18.31 9.38 14.62
C ILE A 219 -17.25 10.36 14.15
N GLY A 220 -17.28 11.58 14.69
CA GLY A 220 -16.19 12.53 14.56
C GLY A 220 -15.23 12.41 15.74
N PHE A 221 -13.93 12.55 15.50
CA PHE A 221 -12.98 12.75 16.58
C PHE A 221 -12.87 14.26 16.83
N PRO A 222 -13.58 14.81 17.84
CA PRO A 222 -14.05 16.20 17.79
C PRO A 222 -12.92 17.21 17.62
N ALA A 223 -13.14 18.15 16.70
CA ALA A 223 -12.49 19.43 16.61
C ALA A 223 -12.64 20.23 17.91
N ASN A 224 -11.83 19.90 18.91
CA ASN A 224 -11.68 20.75 20.08
C ASN A 224 -10.95 22.03 19.67
N LEU A 225 -11.70 23.13 19.58
CA LEU A 225 -11.10 24.45 19.46
C LEU A 225 -10.29 24.72 20.74
N ALA A 226 -8.99 24.98 20.58
CA ALA A 226 -8.12 25.27 21.71
C ALA A 226 -7.15 26.40 21.35
N HIS A 227 -6.92 27.29 22.32
CA HIS A 227 -5.86 28.28 22.31
C HIS A 227 -4.99 28.01 23.54
N LEU A 228 -3.78 27.49 23.33
CA LEU A 228 -2.88 27.10 24.40
C LEU A 228 -1.76 28.12 24.53
N GLN A 229 -1.63 28.71 25.71
CA GLN A 229 -0.45 29.49 26.11
C GLN A 229 0.72 28.57 26.43
N LYS A 230 1.90 29.16 26.62
CA LYS A 230 3.10 28.42 27.05
C LYS A 230 2.83 27.64 28.33
N GLY A 231 3.15 26.35 28.30
CA GLY A 231 2.98 25.41 29.40
C GLY A 231 1.57 24.83 29.51
N GLU A 232 0.60 25.31 28.74
CA GLU A 232 -0.75 24.76 28.73
C GLU A 232 -0.85 23.49 27.87
N SER A 233 -1.83 22.64 28.19
CA SER A 233 -2.13 21.45 27.42
C SER A 233 -3.62 21.24 27.18
N ASN A 234 -3.95 20.60 26.06
CA ASN A 234 -5.27 20.10 25.74
C ASN A 234 -5.25 18.57 25.78
N LYS A 235 -6.19 17.97 26.52
CA LYS A 235 -6.29 16.53 26.69
C LYS A 235 -7.56 16.00 26.04
N THR A 236 -7.43 14.89 25.33
CA THR A 236 -8.55 14.15 24.76
C THR A 236 -8.22 12.66 24.73
N SER A 237 -9.08 11.84 24.15
CA SER A 237 -8.82 10.42 23.96
C SER A 237 -9.48 9.92 22.69
N PHE A 238 -8.87 8.95 22.04
CA PHE A 238 -9.51 8.20 20.96
C PHE A 238 -9.57 6.71 21.34
N SER A 239 -10.58 6.03 20.84
CA SER A 239 -10.76 4.59 21.01
C SER A 239 -10.79 3.92 19.64
N PHE A 240 -10.27 2.69 19.55
CA PHE A 240 -10.22 1.94 18.30
C PHE A 240 -11.61 1.56 17.77
N ASP A 241 -12.63 1.56 18.65
CA ASP A 241 -14.02 1.36 18.25
C ASP A 241 -14.59 2.53 17.41
N MET A 242 -13.92 3.67 17.36
CA MET A 242 -14.28 4.81 16.52
C MET A 242 -13.87 4.60 15.06
N LEU A 243 -12.93 3.68 14.79
CA LEU A 243 -12.40 3.41 13.45
C LEU A 243 -13.38 2.56 12.64
N GLN A 244 -13.43 2.77 11.33
CA GLN A 244 -14.32 2.06 10.42
C GLN A 244 -14.03 0.55 10.40
N SER A 245 -12.77 0.16 10.58
CA SER A 245 -12.33 -1.22 10.73
C SER A 245 -11.51 -1.40 12.01
N SER A 246 -11.45 -2.63 12.52
CA SER A 246 -10.54 -2.97 13.61
C SER A 246 -9.10 -2.72 13.15
N PRO A 247 -8.25 -2.05 13.96
CA PRO A 247 -6.89 -1.79 13.56
C PRO A 247 -6.07 -3.08 13.53
N GLU A 248 -5.22 -3.20 12.52
CA GLU A 248 -4.31 -4.32 12.32
C GLU A 248 -2.97 -4.08 13.04
N PRO A 249 -2.14 -5.10 13.26
CA PRO A 249 -0.76 -4.90 13.71
C PRO A 249 0.02 -3.96 12.78
N GLY A 250 0.77 -3.01 13.36
CA GLY A 250 1.53 -2.03 12.60
C GLY A 250 1.92 -0.80 13.40
N ARG A 251 2.64 0.12 12.77
CA ARG A 251 3.01 1.43 13.34
C ARG A 251 2.00 2.47 12.92
N TYR A 252 1.48 3.24 13.86
CA TYR A 252 0.46 4.24 13.67
C TYR A 252 0.94 5.58 14.19
N ARG A 253 0.23 6.65 13.82
CA ARG A 253 0.38 7.95 14.44
C ARG A 253 -0.94 8.68 14.56
N VAL A 254 -1.06 9.46 15.62
CA VAL A 254 -2.10 10.49 15.77
C VAL A 254 -1.53 11.78 15.21
N VAL A 255 -2.30 12.47 14.40
CA VAL A 255 -1.94 13.73 13.76
C VAL A 255 -2.92 14.82 14.17
N LYS A 256 -2.40 16.03 14.37
CA LYS A 256 -3.18 17.24 14.58
C LYS A 256 -2.59 18.41 13.79
N GLU A 257 -3.41 19.12 13.04
CA GLU A 257 -3.02 20.41 12.49
C GLU A 257 -3.23 21.51 13.54
N ALA A 258 -2.25 22.40 13.64
CA ALA A 258 -2.30 23.54 14.54
C ALA A 258 -1.63 24.76 13.90
N THR A 259 -1.82 25.92 14.52
CA THR A 259 -1.19 27.18 14.13
C THR A 259 -0.42 27.75 15.31
N ILE A 260 0.85 28.10 15.11
CA ILE A 260 1.68 28.75 16.12
C ILE A 260 1.97 30.18 15.64
N GLY A 261 1.26 31.16 16.20
CA GLY A 261 1.25 32.53 15.69
C GLY A 261 0.64 32.62 14.28
N LYS A 262 1.48 32.65 13.24
CA LYS A 262 1.04 32.69 11.82
C LYS A 262 1.46 31.46 11.01
N THR A 263 2.15 30.51 11.65
CA THR A 263 2.72 29.34 10.97
C THR A 263 1.82 28.13 11.22
N LYS A 264 1.37 27.47 10.16
CA LYS A 264 0.70 26.17 10.27
C LYS A 264 1.74 25.08 10.55
N VAL A 265 1.45 24.20 11.48
CA VAL A 265 2.29 23.08 11.87
C VAL A 265 1.48 21.79 11.93
N LYS A 266 2.12 20.66 11.68
CA LYS A 266 1.54 19.32 11.81
C LYS A 266 2.18 18.62 13.01
N LEU A 267 1.40 18.46 14.08
CA LEU A 267 1.80 17.70 15.25
C LEU A 267 1.52 16.23 15.03
N ALA A 268 2.44 15.35 15.45
CA ALA A 268 2.25 13.92 15.36
C ALA A 268 2.87 13.19 16.56
N ALA A 269 2.22 12.11 16.98
CA ALA A 269 2.76 11.17 17.94
C ALA A 269 2.49 9.75 17.47
N GLU A 270 3.50 8.89 17.57
CA GLU A 270 3.47 7.54 17.02
C GLU A 270 3.20 6.50 18.10
N PHE A 271 2.59 5.37 17.69
CA PHE A 271 2.34 4.22 18.55
C PHE A 271 2.35 2.93 17.73
N ASP A 272 2.64 1.80 18.36
CA ASP A 272 2.65 0.49 17.71
C ASP A 272 1.49 -0.38 18.20
N ILE A 273 0.92 -1.16 17.29
CA ILE A 273 0.02 -2.27 17.59
C ILE A 273 0.77 -3.57 17.28
N PRO A 274 1.07 -4.41 18.28
CA PRO A 274 1.83 -5.63 18.07
C PRO A 274 1.01 -6.69 17.33
N ALA A 275 1.71 -7.60 16.63
CA ALA A 275 1.10 -8.82 16.12
C ALA A 275 0.63 -9.70 17.29
N LYS A 276 -0.52 -10.36 17.12
CA LYS A 276 -1.07 -11.32 18.08
C LYS A 276 -0.34 -12.65 18.03
#